data_AF-A0A0Q6GHR4-F1
#
_entry.id   AF-A0A0Q6GHR4-F1
#
_cell.length_a   1.000
_cell.length_b   1.000
_cell.length_c   1.000
_cell.angle_alpha   90.00
_cell.angle_beta   90.00
_cell.angle_gamma   90.00
#
_symmetry.space_group_name_H-M   'P 1'
#
loop_
_entity.id
_entity.type
_entity.pdbx_description
1 polymer ?
#
loop_
_entity_poly.entity_id
_entity_poly.type
_entity_poly.pdbx_seq_one_letter_code
_entity_poly.pdbx_strand_id
1 'polypeptide(L)'
;MRTKHVSIVLALLASNALCTYPVSADDASHAGMANMSAGGHEAAYMAENATAMTRMMAETDVKPTGDVDKDFVAMMTPHHQGAIDMAAAVGKHGKMNGSARWSRRSSLISSRK
;
A
#
# COMPACT_ATOMS: atom_id res chain seq x y z
N MET A 1 55.37 -14.57 39.57
CA MET A 1 53.96 -14.24 39.89
C MET A 1 53.28 -14.00 38.54
N ARG A 2 52.90 -15.04 37.79
CA ARG A 2 51.69 -15.89 37.87
C ARG A 2 50.40 -15.12 37.52
N THR A 3 50.13 -15.16 36.23
CA THR A 3 48.87 -15.03 35.48
C THR A 3 47.55 -15.04 36.29
N LYS A 4 46.59 -14.19 35.87
CA LYS A 4 45.13 -14.47 35.67
C LYS A 4 44.31 -13.16 35.52
N HIS A 5 44.35 -12.52 34.35
CA HIS A 5 43.35 -11.50 33.97
C HIS A 5 42.42 -11.99 32.85
N VAL A 6 42.22 -13.31 32.75
CA VAL A 6 41.30 -13.92 31.78
C VAL A 6 40.42 -14.92 32.51
N SER A 7 39.47 -14.39 33.26
CA SER A 7 38.34 -15.06 33.90
C SER A 7 37.52 -13.88 34.42
N ILE A 8 36.44 -13.47 33.78
CA ILE A 8 35.10 -14.00 34.04
C ILE A 8 34.23 -13.30 32.98
N VAL A 9 34.15 -13.87 31.78
CA VAL A 9 32.97 -13.71 30.93
C VAL A 9 31.96 -14.68 31.53
N LEU A 10 31.15 -14.21 32.47
CA LEU A 10 30.11 -15.01 33.12
C LEU A 10 28.78 -14.30 32.98
N ALA A 11 28.08 -14.71 31.92
CA ALA A 11 26.66 -15.03 31.92
C ALA A 11 25.76 -14.17 32.83
N LEU A 12 25.11 -13.17 32.23
CA LEU A 12 23.84 -12.66 32.73
C LEU A 12 22.72 -13.08 31.75
N LEU A 13 22.38 -14.37 31.78
CA LEU A 13 21.12 -14.88 31.23
C LEU A 13 20.03 -14.64 32.30
N ALA A 14 19.41 -13.47 32.26
CA ALA A 14 18.27 -13.17 33.11
C ALA A 14 17.03 -13.94 32.61
N SER A 15 16.55 -14.80 33.49
CA SER A 15 15.37 -15.65 33.36
C SER A 15 14.09 -14.82 33.23
N ASN A 16 13.35 -14.98 32.12
CA ASN A 16 11.93 -14.63 32.09
C ASN A 16 11.11 -15.90 32.33
N ALA A 17 10.68 -16.04 33.58
CA ALA A 17 9.73 -17.05 34.01
C ALA A 17 8.37 -16.85 33.32
N LEU A 18 7.77 -17.99 32.98
CA LEU A 18 6.54 -18.19 32.23
C LEU A 18 5.33 -17.46 32.83
N CYS A 19 4.54 -16.83 31.96
CA CYS A 19 3.09 -16.69 32.13
C CYS A 19 2.43 -17.34 30.91
N THR A 20 2.24 -18.66 30.97
CA THR A 20 1.46 -19.41 29.97
C THR A 20 -0.01 -19.30 30.34
N TYR A 21 -0.79 -18.58 29.53
CA TYR A 21 -2.25 -18.59 29.59
C TYR A 21 -2.75 -19.70 28.66
N PRO A 22 -3.71 -20.57 29.07
CA PRO A 22 -4.34 -21.48 28.13
C PRO A 22 -5.21 -20.66 27.17
N VAL A 23 -4.84 -20.65 25.88
CA VAL A 23 -5.77 -20.24 24.82
C VAL A 23 -6.64 -21.45 24.51
N SER A 24 -7.92 -21.39 24.85
CA SER A 24 -8.91 -22.35 24.34
C SER A 24 -8.94 -22.25 22.83
N ALA A 25 -8.76 -23.39 22.16
CA ALA A 25 -8.82 -23.50 20.72
C ALA A 25 -10.29 -23.73 20.30
N ASP A 26 -11.01 -22.63 20.10
CA ASP A 26 -12.32 -22.63 19.48
C ASP A 26 -12.31 -21.60 18.32
N ASP A 27 -12.81 -22.02 17.14
CA ASP A 27 -12.98 -21.27 15.89
C ASP A 27 -11.77 -21.05 14.94
N ALA A 28 -11.24 -22.14 14.39
CA ALA A 28 -10.28 -22.12 13.28
C ALA A 28 -10.85 -22.55 11.90
N SER A 29 -12.17 -22.49 11.68
CA SER A 29 -12.78 -23.01 10.43
C SER A 29 -13.51 -21.98 9.57
N HIS A 30 -13.46 -20.68 9.89
CA HIS A 30 -13.99 -19.61 9.02
C HIS A 30 -12.94 -18.60 8.51
N ALA A 31 -11.68 -18.67 8.98
CA ALA A 31 -10.63 -17.71 8.63
C ALA A 31 -9.89 -17.99 7.29
N GLY A 32 -10.02 -19.20 6.73
CA GLY A 32 -9.23 -19.63 5.56
C GLY A 32 -9.65 -19.03 4.21
N MET A 33 -10.92 -18.62 4.06
CA MET A 33 -11.46 -18.12 2.78
C MET A 33 -11.29 -16.61 2.58
N ALA A 34 -11.12 -15.83 3.66
CA ALA A 34 -10.94 -14.38 3.57
C ALA A 34 -9.53 -13.98 3.08
N ASN A 35 -8.52 -14.82 3.32
CA ASN A 35 -7.12 -14.51 3.00
C ASN A 35 -6.78 -14.70 1.50
N MET A 36 -7.39 -15.70 0.85
CA MET A 36 -7.18 -15.95 -0.59
C MET A 36 -7.77 -14.82 -1.47
N SER A 37 -8.95 -14.31 -1.11
CA SER A 37 -9.57 -13.17 -1.81
C SER A 37 -8.77 -11.88 -1.62
N ALA A 38 -8.23 -11.63 -0.42
CA ALA A 38 -7.40 -10.46 -0.15
C ALA A 38 -6.12 -10.43 -0.99
N GLY A 39 -5.46 -11.58 -1.21
CA GLY A 39 -4.29 -11.69 -2.09
C GLY A 39 -4.59 -11.45 -3.57
N GLY A 40 -5.77 -11.88 -4.05
CA GLY A 40 -6.19 -11.66 -5.43
C GLY A 40 -6.44 -10.18 -5.76
N HIS A 41 -7.08 -9.43 -4.86
CA HIS A 41 -7.30 -7.99 -5.05
C HIS A 41 -6.00 -7.19 -5.05
N GLU A 42 -5.03 -7.54 -4.21
CA GLU A 42 -3.72 -6.89 -4.18
C GLU A 42 -2.93 -7.15 -5.47
N ALA A 43 -2.91 -8.39 -5.96
CA ALA A 43 -2.22 -8.72 -7.21
C ALA A 43 -2.84 -7.99 -8.42
N ALA A 44 -4.17 -7.91 -8.49
CA ALA A 44 -4.87 -7.17 -9.53
C ALA A 44 -4.59 -5.65 -9.47
N TYR A 45 -4.59 -5.08 -8.26
CA TYR A 45 -4.19 -3.70 -8.03
C TYR A 45 -2.78 -3.42 -8.53
N MET A 46 -1.80 -4.25 -8.15
CA MET A 46 -0.41 -4.07 -8.55
C MET A 46 -0.24 -4.12 -10.07
N ALA A 47 -0.93 -5.03 -10.76
CA ALA A 47 -0.87 -5.12 -12.21
C ALA A 47 -1.45 -3.87 -12.91
N GLU A 48 -2.62 -3.40 -12.49
CA GLU A 48 -3.23 -2.17 -13.04
C GLU A 48 -2.37 -0.94 -12.72
N ASN A 49 -1.87 -0.82 -11.49
CA ASN A 49 -1.03 0.30 -11.07
C ASN A 49 0.32 0.31 -11.81
N ALA A 50 0.94 -0.85 -12.02
CA ALA A 50 2.17 -0.95 -12.81
C ALA A 50 1.95 -0.54 -14.27
N THR A 51 0.81 -0.89 -14.85
CA THR A 51 0.44 -0.48 -16.21
C THR A 51 0.27 1.04 -16.30
N ALA A 52 -0.44 1.65 -15.35
CA ALA A 52 -0.62 3.10 -15.27
C ALA A 52 0.72 3.83 -15.10
N MET A 53 1.59 3.37 -14.18
CA MET A 53 2.92 3.95 -13.99
C MET A 53 3.79 3.83 -15.24
N THR A 54 3.78 2.67 -15.91
CA THR A 54 4.56 2.46 -17.14
C THR A 54 4.12 3.42 -18.24
N ARG A 55 2.81 3.56 -18.43
CA ARG A 55 2.24 4.50 -19.41
C ARG A 55 2.59 5.94 -19.05
N MET A 56 2.43 6.33 -17.79
CA MET A 56 2.78 7.66 -17.30
C MET A 56 4.23 7.99 -17.61
N MET A 57 5.17 7.13 -17.24
CA MET A 57 6.60 7.34 -17.47
C MET A 57 6.93 7.48 -18.96
N ALA A 58 6.35 6.62 -19.80
CA ALA A 58 6.56 6.66 -21.25
C ALA A 58 6.02 7.94 -21.89
N GLU A 59 4.85 8.42 -21.45
CA GLU A 59 4.21 9.61 -22.03
C GLU A 59 4.75 10.92 -21.45
N THR A 60 5.36 10.90 -20.26
CA THR A 60 6.06 12.06 -19.69
C THR A 60 7.45 12.32 -20.27
N ASP A 61 8.01 11.37 -21.02
CA ASP A 61 9.29 11.54 -21.74
C ASP A 61 9.09 12.43 -22.98
N VAL A 62 8.94 13.73 -22.74
CA VAL A 62 8.69 14.74 -23.78
C VAL A 62 10.00 15.38 -24.20
N LYS A 63 10.26 15.39 -25.51
CA LYS A 63 11.40 16.13 -26.08
C LYS A 63 11.21 17.64 -25.87
N PRO A 64 12.15 18.33 -25.20
CA PRO A 64 12.05 19.78 -25.00
C PRO A 64 12.00 20.52 -26.33
N THR A 65 11.06 21.46 -26.44
CA THR A 65 10.89 22.32 -27.61
C THR A 65 11.57 23.68 -27.43
N GLY A 66 11.88 24.05 -26.19
CA GLY A 66 12.41 25.36 -25.82
C GLY A 66 11.34 26.37 -25.42
N ASP A 67 10.06 26.00 -25.55
CA ASP A 67 8.92 26.73 -25.01
C ASP A 67 8.50 26.07 -23.69
N VAL A 68 8.82 26.72 -22.57
CA VAL A 68 8.62 26.17 -21.23
C VAL A 68 7.14 25.87 -20.95
N ASP A 69 6.23 26.72 -21.42
CA ASP A 69 4.81 26.54 -21.17
C ASP A 69 4.29 25.31 -21.92
N LYS A 70 4.70 25.15 -23.19
CA LYS A 70 4.34 23.96 -23.98
C LYS A 70 4.96 22.69 -23.41
N ASP A 71 6.24 22.73 -23.05
CA ASP A 71 6.95 21.57 -22.51
C ASP A 71 6.34 21.14 -21.16
N PHE A 72 5.96 22.10 -20.31
CA PHE A 72 5.27 21.82 -19.04
C PHE A 72 3.91 21.16 -19.28
N VAL A 73 3.05 21.72 -20.14
CA VAL A 73 1.72 21.14 -20.40
C VAL A 73 1.84 19.76 -21.05
N ALA A 74 2.78 19.59 -21.98
CA ALA A 74 3.02 18.33 -22.67
C ALA A 74 3.43 17.21 -21.70
N MET A 75 4.19 17.52 -20.66
CA MET A 75 4.61 16.55 -19.64
C MET A 75 3.56 16.39 -18.52
N MET A 76 2.88 17.47 -18.11
CA MET A 76 1.90 17.42 -17.02
C MET A 76 0.58 16.75 -17.39
N THR A 77 0.16 16.84 -18.65
CA THR A 77 -1.04 16.16 -19.13
C THR A 77 -0.98 14.64 -18.89
N PRO A 78 0.03 13.91 -19.40
CA PRO A 78 0.14 12.47 -19.14
C PRO A 78 0.51 12.15 -17.68
N HIS A 79 1.29 12.98 -16.99
CA HIS A 79 1.57 12.78 -15.55
C HIS A 79 0.29 12.75 -14.71
N HIS A 80 -0.59 13.74 -14.90
CA HIS A 80 -1.87 13.78 -14.19
C HIS A 80 -2.84 12.69 -14.66
N GLN A 81 -2.83 12.31 -15.93
CA GLN A 81 -3.62 11.18 -16.40
C GLN A 81 -3.20 9.87 -15.73
N GLY A 82 -1.89 9.61 -15.63
CA GLY A 82 -1.36 8.48 -14.88
C GLY A 82 -1.83 8.47 -13.42
N ALA A 83 -1.85 9.63 -12.77
CA ALA A 83 -2.37 9.76 -11.40
C ALA A 83 -3.87 9.45 -11.29
N ILE A 84 -4.68 9.86 -12.27
CA ILE A 84 -6.11 9.52 -12.34
C ILE A 84 -6.30 8.00 -12.49
N ASP A 85 -5.51 7.37 -13.35
CA ASP A 85 -5.59 5.93 -13.61
C ASP A 85 -5.17 5.12 -12.36
N MET A 86 -4.12 5.54 -11.66
CA MET A 86 -3.71 4.95 -10.38
C MET A 86 -4.80 5.13 -9.30
N ALA A 87 -5.41 6.31 -9.21
CA ALA A 87 -6.51 6.57 -8.28
C ALA A 87 -7.73 5.68 -8.59
N ALA A 88 -8.00 5.43 -9.86
CA ALA A 88 -9.04 4.49 -10.29
C ALA A 88 -8.69 3.04 -9.89
N ALA A 89 -7.43 2.62 -10.04
CA ALA A 89 -6.98 1.28 -9.59
C ALA A 89 -7.18 1.08 -8.08
N VAL A 90 -6.81 2.08 -7.27
CA VAL A 90 -7.10 2.07 -5.81
C VAL A 90 -8.60 2.06 -5.56
N GLY A 91 -9.40 2.79 -6.34
CA GLY A 91 -10.86 2.82 -6.22
C GLY A 91 -11.53 1.47 -6.49
N LYS A 92 -10.98 0.66 -7.41
CA LYS A 92 -11.49 -0.68 -7.76
C LYS A 92 -11.10 -1.75 -6.75
N HIS A 93 -9.85 -1.72 -6.28
CA HIS A 93 -9.26 -2.83 -5.51
C HIS A 93 -9.06 -2.51 -4.03
N GLY A 94 -8.99 -1.22 -3.69
CA GLY A 94 -8.75 -0.74 -2.33
C GLY A 94 -9.99 -0.86 -1.45
N LYS A 95 -9.76 -1.25 -0.19
CA LYS A 95 -10.81 -1.31 0.86
C LYS A 95 -11.11 0.08 1.42
N MET A 96 -11.35 1.07 0.56
CA MET A 96 -11.65 2.43 0.99
C MET A 96 -13.17 2.65 0.99
N ASN A 97 -13.78 2.62 2.17
CA ASN A 97 -15.15 3.07 2.43
C ASN A 97 -15.41 4.56 2.06
N GLY A 98 -14.37 5.29 1.64
CA GLY A 98 -14.42 6.69 1.21
C GLY A 98 -15.05 6.92 -0.16
N SER A 99 -14.89 6.01 -1.13
CA SER A 99 -15.50 6.13 -2.48
C SER A 99 -17.04 6.04 -2.39
N ALA A 100 -17.54 5.13 -1.56
CA ALA A 100 -18.96 5.02 -1.23
C ALA A 100 -19.46 6.24 -0.42
N ARG A 101 -18.63 6.83 0.46
CA ARG A 101 -18.97 8.04 1.23
C ARG A 101 -19.01 9.31 0.37
N TRP A 102 -18.18 9.38 -0.66
CA TRP A 102 -18.13 10.48 -1.64
C TRP A 102 -19.28 10.38 -2.64
N SER A 103 -19.51 9.19 -3.20
CA SER A 103 -20.65 8.91 -4.10
C SER A 103 -22.01 9.14 -3.42
N ARG A 104 -22.19 8.71 -2.15
CA ARG A 104 -23.40 9.03 -1.37
C ARG A 104 -23.56 10.51 -1.04
N ARG A 105 -22.49 11.30 -1.03
CA ARG A 105 -22.55 12.73 -0.70
C ARG A 105 -22.81 13.59 -1.92
N SER A 106 -22.29 13.20 -3.09
CA SER A 106 -22.58 13.89 -4.35
C SER A 106 -24.05 13.72 -4.75
N SER A 107 -24.65 12.54 -4.54
CA SER A 107 -26.09 12.32 -4.79
C SER A 107 -27.00 13.16 -3.88
N LEU A 108 -26.58 13.41 -2.63
CA LEU A 108 -27.28 14.29 -1.69
C LEU A 108 -27.11 15.79 -2.01
N ILE A 109 -26.09 16.17 -2.78
CA ILE A 109 -25.90 17.52 -3.31
C ILE A 109 -26.75 17.74 -4.58
N SER A 110 -26.82 16.77 -5.49
CA SER A 110 -27.57 16.92 -6.74
C SER A 110 -29.10 16.84 -6.57
N SER A 111 -29.58 16.26 -5.46
CA SER A 111 -31.01 16.20 -5.12
C SER A 111 -31.54 17.48 -4.45
N ARG A 112 -30.69 18.52 -4.32
CA ARG A 112 -31.03 19.84 -3.77
C ARG A 112 -30.98 20.94 -4.85
N LYS A 113 -31.43 20.63 -6.05
CA LYS A 113 -31.76 21.60 -7.09
C LYS A 113 -33.19 21.38 -7.57
#